data_AF-A0A519JWG0-F1
#
_entry.id   AF-A0A519JWG0-F1
#
_cell.length_a   1.000
_cell.length_b   1.000
_cell.length_c   1.000
_cell.angle_alpha   90.00
_cell.angle_beta   90.00
_cell.angle_gamma   90.00
#
_symmetry.space_group_name_H-M   'P 1'
#
loop_
_entity.id
_entity.type
_entity.pdbx_description
1 polymer ?
#
loop_
_entity_poly.entity_id
_entity_poly.type
_entity_poly.pdbx_seq_one_letter_code
_entity_poly.pdbx_strand_id
1 'polypeptide(L)'
;ELIIINAILPIKYFYQKNHNPEIVDDIFDFYKQLKPEKNSVLDEWKELGLKFENALQTQAFLYQYKTFCTQKKCLNCSISFQLLKSQE
;
A
#
# COMPACT_ATOMS: atom_id res chain seq x y z
N GLU A 1 13.25 -3.70 8.85
CA GLU A 1 11.99 -3.86 8.07
C GLU A 1 11.94 -2.92 6.86
N LEU A 2 12.21 -1.62 7.00
CA LEU A 2 12.19 -0.66 5.86
C LEU A 2 13.01 -1.09 4.62
N ILE A 3 14.24 -1.58 4.79
CA ILE A 3 15.07 -2.07 3.67
C ILE A 3 14.46 -3.31 3.01
N ILE A 4 13.83 -4.18 3.81
CA ILE A 4 13.20 -5.40 3.29
C ILE A 4 12.04 -5.01 2.37
N ILE A 5 11.19 -4.10 2.84
CA ILE A 5 10.02 -3.59 2.11
C ILE A 5 10.45 -2.82 0.85
N ASN A 6 11.36 -1.85 0.99
CA ASN A 6 11.61 -0.89 -0.09
C ASN A 6 12.69 -1.34 -1.09
N ALA A 7 13.50 -2.34 -0.77
CA ALA A 7 14.58 -2.81 -1.65
C ALA A 7 14.53 -4.31 -1.91
N ILE A 8 14.47 -5.13 -0.87
CA ILE A 8 14.63 -6.59 -1.03
C ILE A 8 13.41 -7.22 -1.70
N LEU A 9 12.19 -6.92 -1.24
CA LEU A 9 10.96 -7.48 -1.82
C LEU A 9 10.77 -7.06 -3.31
N PRO A 10 10.97 -5.79 -3.70
CA PRO A 10 10.93 -5.39 -5.12
C PRO A 10 11.96 -6.11 -6.00
N ILE A 11 13.20 -6.27 -5.51
CA ILE A 11 14.25 -7.00 -6.25
C ILE A 11 13.87 -8.48 -6.37
N LYS A 12 13.38 -9.09 -5.29
CA LYS A 12 12.90 -10.48 -5.30
C LYS A 12 11.79 -10.69 -6.32
N TYR A 13 10.80 -9.79 -6.36
CA TYR A 13 9.74 -9.80 -7.37
C TYR A 13 10.32 -9.72 -8.78
N PHE A 14 11.20 -8.74 -9.03
CA PHE A 14 11.76 -8.53 -10.36
C PHE A 14 12.50 -9.76 -10.89
N TYR A 15 13.28 -10.43 -10.04
CA TYR A 15 14.03 -11.63 -10.43
C TYR A 15 13.12 -12.84 -10.72
N GLN A 16 12.07 -13.02 -9.92
CA GLN A 16 11.26 -14.25 -9.95
C GLN A 16 9.98 -14.15 -10.78
N LYS A 17 9.47 -12.95 -11.11
CA LYS A 17 8.17 -12.76 -11.81
C LYS A 17 8.01 -13.54 -13.12
N ASN A 18 9.11 -13.87 -13.80
CA ASN A 18 9.10 -14.62 -15.06
C ASN A 18 9.38 -16.12 -14.88
N HIS A 19 9.80 -16.53 -13.69
CA HIS A 19 10.26 -17.89 -13.39
C HIS A 19 9.32 -18.62 -12.41
N ASN A 20 8.61 -17.87 -11.56
CA ASN A 20 7.72 -18.38 -10.55
C ASN A 20 6.40 -17.58 -10.59
N PRO A 21 5.29 -18.16 -11.10
CA PRO A 21 4.01 -17.48 -11.15
C PRO A 21 3.43 -17.17 -9.76
N GLU A 22 3.81 -17.93 -8.73
CA GLU A 22 3.29 -17.79 -7.36
C GLU A 22 4.05 -16.74 -6.53
N ILE A 23 5.11 -16.13 -7.07
CA ILE A 23 5.95 -15.18 -6.32
C ILE A 23 5.18 -13.98 -5.76
N VAL A 24 4.10 -13.58 -6.44
CA VAL A 24 3.29 -12.44 -6.01
C VAL A 24 2.63 -12.74 -4.67
N ASP A 25 2.07 -13.94 -4.52
CA ASP A 25 1.41 -14.36 -3.28
C ASP A 25 2.42 -14.50 -2.15
N ASP A 26 3.59 -15.10 -2.43
CA ASP A 26 4.70 -15.15 -1.49
C ASP A 26 5.08 -13.77 -0.97
N ILE A 27 5.24 -12.79 -1.88
CA ILE A 27 5.63 -11.43 -1.51
C ILE A 27 4.54 -10.74 -0.71
N PHE A 28 3.26 -10.96 -1.04
CA PHE A 28 2.16 -10.46 -0.22
C PHE A 28 2.16 -11.06 1.18
N ASP A 29 2.46 -12.35 1.32
CA ASP A 29 2.56 -12.98 2.62
C ASP A 29 3.74 -12.44 3.44
N PHE A 30 4.88 -12.13 2.81
CA PHE A 30 5.95 -11.37 3.47
C PHE A 30 5.45 -10.00 3.95
N TYR A 31 4.73 -9.25 3.13
CA TYR A 31 4.20 -7.95 3.54
C TYR A 31 3.20 -8.03 4.69
N LYS A 32 2.37 -9.09 4.76
CA LYS A 32 1.41 -9.30 5.87
C LYS A 32 2.10 -9.58 7.21
N GLN A 33 3.29 -10.17 7.19
CA GLN A 33 4.06 -10.53 8.40
C GLN A 33 4.91 -9.36 8.94
N LEU A 34 5.17 -8.34 8.13
CA LEU A 34 6.00 -7.20 8.50
C LEU A 34 5.18 -6.12 9.17
N LYS A 35 5.80 -5.39 10.10
CA LYS A 35 5.15 -4.27 10.80
C LYS A 35 4.76 -3.15 9.83
N PRO A 36 3.67 -2.40 10.12
CA PRO A 36 3.31 -1.19 9.40
C PRO A 36 4.48 -0.21 9.30
N GLU A 37 4.66 0.38 8.13
CA GLU A 37 5.63 1.46 7.97
C GLU A 37 5.19 2.74 8.71
N LYS A 38 6.20 3.54 9.06
CA LYS A 38 6.02 4.84 9.70
C LYS A 38 6.45 5.92 8.72
N ASN A 39 5.52 6.79 8.35
CA ASN A 39 5.72 7.89 7.41
C ASN A 39 4.66 8.96 7.69
N SER A 40 4.99 10.23 7.45
CA SER A 40 4.07 11.35 7.67
C SER A 40 2.73 11.19 6.94
N VAL A 41 2.73 10.66 5.71
CA VAL A 41 1.51 10.38 4.94
C VAL A 41 0.60 9.39 5.69
N LEU A 42 1.19 8.35 6.27
CA LEU A 42 0.44 7.35 7.03
C LEU A 42 -0.01 7.87 8.38
N ASP A 43 0.72 8.82 8.95
CA ASP A 43 0.34 9.46 10.21
C ASP A 43 -0.90 10.35 10.00
N GLU A 44 -0.99 11.10 8.90
CA GLU A 44 -2.21 11.82 8.50
C GLU A 44 -3.42 10.87 8.36
N TRP A 45 -3.25 9.71 7.73
CA TRP A 45 -4.33 8.71 7.64
C TRP A 45 -4.73 8.13 9.01
N LYS A 46 -3.79 7.98 9.94
CA LYS A 46 -4.09 7.53 11.31
C LYS A 46 -4.86 8.57 12.11
N GLU A 47 -4.56 9.85 11.91
CA GLU A 47 -5.32 10.95 12.53
C GLU A 47 -6.79 10.95 12.08
N LEU A 48 -7.05 10.52 10.84
CA LEU A 48 -8.41 10.29 10.32
C LEU A 48 -9.06 8.98 10.82
N GLY A 49 -8.40 8.25 11.72
CA GLY A 49 -8.94 7.06 12.38
C GLY A 49 -8.59 5.72 11.72
N LEU A 50 -7.77 5.71 10.67
CA LEU A 50 -7.31 4.43 10.09
C LEU A 50 -6.27 3.75 10.98
N LYS A 51 -6.34 2.42 11.02
CA LYS A 51 -5.36 1.57 11.68
C LYS A 51 -4.71 0.67 10.64
N PHE A 52 -3.39 0.58 10.69
CA PHE A 52 -2.61 -0.31 9.84
C PHE A 52 -2.05 -1.45 10.70
N GLU A 53 -2.28 -2.69 10.26
CA GLU A 53 -1.89 -3.90 10.97
C GLU A 53 -0.56 -4.46 10.46
N ASN A 54 -0.24 -4.24 9.19
CA ASN A 54 0.97 -4.74 8.55
C ASN A 54 1.48 -3.83 7.43
N ALA A 55 2.67 -4.17 6.90
CA ALA A 55 3.31 -3.44 5.82
C ALA A 55 2.53 -3.47 4.50
N LEU A 56 1.72 -4.52 4.25
CA LEU A 56 0.89 -4.62 3.05
C LEU A 56 -0.09 -3.44 2.98
N GLN A 57 -0.79 -3.18 4.07
CA GLN A 57 -1.77 -2.10 4.14
C GLN A 57 -1.10 -0.72 4.02
N THR A 58 0.05 -0.51 4.67
CA THR A 58 0.77 0.77 4.55
C THR A 58 1.27 1.01 3.13
N GLN A 59 1.79 -0.03 2.45
CA GLN A 59 2.23 0.07 1.06
C GLN A 59 1.06 0.37 0.11
N ALA A 60 -0.11 -0.24 0.32
CA ALA A 60 -1.32 0.05 -0.45
C ALA A 60 -1.73 1.53 -0.34
N PHE A 61 -1.70 2.09 0.87
CA PHE A 61 -2.06 3.49 1.10
C PHE A 61 -1.01 4.48 0.57
N LEU A 62 0.28 4.15 0.68
CA LEU A 62 1.34 4.95 0.07
C LEU A 62 1.23 4.97 -1.46
N TYR A 63 0.92 3.82 -2.08
CA TYR A 63 0.66 3.74 -3.51
C TYR A 63 -0.55 4.57 -3.91
N GLN A 64 -1.66 4.45 -3.17
CA GLN A 64 -2.88 5.23 -3.37
C GLN A 64 -2.60 6.74 -3.31
N TYR A 65 -1.87 7.18 -2.28
CA TYR A 65 -1.49 8.57 -2.10
C TYR A 65 -0.67 9.09 -3.28
N LYS A 66 0.38 8.36 -3.67
CA LYS A 66 1.28 8.74 -4.76
C LYS A 66 0.62 8.73 -6.15
N THR A 67 -0.34 7.83 -6.36
CA THR A 67 -0.94 7.61 -7.69
C THR A 67 -2.19 8.47 -7.89
N PHE A 68 -2.96 8.72 -6.82
CA PHE A 68 -4.23 9.44 -6.90
C PHE A 68 -4.20 10.78 -6.17
N CYS A 69 -3.83 10.81 -4.89
CA CYS A 69 -3.95 12.01 -4.06
C CYS A 69 -3.01 13.13 -4.55
N THR A 70 -1.72 12.84 -4.75
CA THR A 70 -0.74 13.83 -5.24
C THR A 70 -1.06 14.33 -6.65
N GLN A 71 -1.69 13.48 -7.47
CA GLN A 71 -2.13 13.81 -8.82
C GLN A 71 -3.54 14.43 -8.87
N LYS A 72 -4.19 14.59 -7.72
CA LYS A 72 -5.57 15.10 -7.58
C LYS A 72 -6.61 14.32 -8.41
N LYS A 73 -6.40 13.01 -8.60
CA LYS A 73 -7.31 12.12 -9.36
C LYS A 73 -8.46 11.60 -8.51
N CYS A 74 -9.06 12.44 -7.67
CA CYS A 74 -10.10 12.02 -6.73
C CYS A 74 -11.32 11.41 -7.43
N LEU A 75 -11.73 11.93 -8.60
CA LEU A 75 -12.84 11.35 -9.38
C LEU A 75 -12.58 9.91 -9.87
N ASN A 76 -11.31 9.48 -9.90
CA ASN A 76 -10.90 8.14 -10.29
C ASN A 76 -10.47 7.28 -9.08
N CYS A 77 -10.62 7.80 -7.87
CA CYS A 77 -10.21 7.16 -6.63
C CYS A 77 -11.40 6.40 -6.03
N SER A 78 -11.22 5.11 -5.71
CA SER A 78 -12.26 4.29 -5.09
C SER A 78 -12.71 4.82 -3.73
N ILE A 79 -11.79 5.36 -2.91
CA ILE A 79 -12.11 5.99 -1.62
C ILE A 79 -13.03 7.19 -1.85
N SER A 80 -12.68 8.08 -2.78
CA SER A 80 -13.50 9.26 -3.07
C SER A 80 -14.85 8.88 -3.64
N PHE A 81 -14.91 7.85 -4.49
CA PHE A 81 -16.17 7.33 -5.02
C PHE A 81 -17.10 6.86 -3.89
N GLN A 82 -16.58 6.10 -2.92
CA GLN A 82 -17.37 5.65 -1.77
C GLN A 82 -17.86 6.83 -0.93
N LEU A 83 -17.00 7.83 -0.67
CA LEU A 83 -17.36 9.02 0.10
C LEU A 83 -18.48 9.84 -0.56
N LEU A 84 -18.42 10.01 -1.89
CA LEU A 84 -19.44 10.74 -2.64
C LEU A 84 -20.75 9.96 -2.71
N LYS A 85 -20.68 8.62 -2.81
CA LYS A 85 -21.86 7.75 -2.80
C LYS A 85 -22.55 7.71 -1.43
N SER A 86 -21.79 7.82 -0.34
CA SER A 86 -22.33 7.77 1.04
C SER A 86 -23.03 9.06 1.50
N GLN A 87 -23.17 10.07 0.64
CA GLN A 87 -23.91 11.31 0.96
C GLN A 87 -25.40 11.27 0.57
N GLU A 88 -25.95 10.08 0.32
CA GLU A 88 -27.40 9.83 0.18
C GLU A 88 -28.03 9.32 1.49
#